data_AF-A0A4R8RP78-F1
#
_entry.id   AF-A0A4R8RP78-F1
#
_cell.length_a   1.000
_cell.length_b   1.000
_cell.length_c   1.000
_cell.angle_alpha   90.00
_cell.angle_beta   90.00
_cell.angle_gamma   90.00
#
_symmetry.space_group_name_H-M   'P 1'
#
loop_
_entity.id
_entity.type
_entity.pdbx_description
1 polymer ?
#
loop_
_entity_poly.entity_id
_entity_poly.type
_entity_poly.pdbx_seq_one_letter_code
_entity_poly.pdbx_strand_id
1 'polypeptide(L)'
;MGALKYVEELQKKKQSDVMRFLLRVRCWELRQLNVIHRASRPSRPDKARRLGYKAKQGYVIYRVRVRRGGRKKPVAKGATFGKPTNQGVNQLKYQRSLKATAEERVGRRCANLRVLNSYWVNQDSTYKYYEVILVDPQHKAIRIDPRINWIVNPVHKHRESRGLTATGKKSRGLNKGHRYNKTKAGRRKTWKRHNTLSLWRYR
;
A
#
# COMPACT_ATOMS: atom_id res chain seq x y z
N MET A 1 21.20 4.46 -23.29
CA MET A 1 20.13 3.92 -22.40
C MET A 1 20.73 3.74 -21.01
N GLY A 2 20.14 4.29 -19.93
CA GLY A 2 20.76 4.25 -18.59
C GLY A 2 20.57 2.90 -17.85
N ALA A 3 21.46 2.56 -16.92
CA ALA A 3 21.47 1.28 -16.19
C ALA A 3 20.10 0.89 -15.57
N LEU A 4 19.38 1.86 -14.99
CA LEU A 4 18.07 1.63 -14.36
C LEU A 4 17.00 1.16 -15.36
N LYS A 5 17.13 1.50 -16.65
CA LYS A 5 16.21 1.06 -17.70
C LYS A 5 16.37 -0.43 -17.96
N TYR A 6 17.60 -0.95 -18.01
CA TYR A 6 17.86 -2.38 -18.13
C TYR A 6 17.31 -3.18 -16.94
N VAL A 7 17.51 -2.67 -15.72
CA VAL A 7 16.93 -3.29 -14.50
C VAL A 7 15.41 -3.33 -14.58
N GLU A 8 14.78 -2.27 -15.09
CA GLU A 8 13.33 -2.27 -15.32
C GLU A 8 12.90 -3.34 -16.34
N GLU A 9 13.57 -3.44 -17.50
CA GLU A 9 13.21 -4.42 -18.53
C GLU A 9 13.40 -5.87 -18.04
N LEU A 10 14.47 -6.15 -17.30
CA LEU A 10 14.66 -7.45 -16.62
C LEU A 10 13.50 -7.76 -15.67
N GLN A 11 13.08 -6.77 -14.88
CA GLN A 11 11.96 -6.90 -13.94
C GLN A 11 10.60 -7.06 -14.63
N LYS A 12 10.46 -6.75 -15.92
CA LYS A 12 9.23 -7.08 -16.68
C LYS A 12 9.18 -8.56 -17.03
N LYS A 13 10.32 -9.16 -17.40
CA LYS A 13 10.45 -10.59 -17.75
C LYS A 13 10.62 -11.49 -16.51
N LYS A 14 9.70 -11.44 -15.55
CA LYS A 14 9.81 -12.19 -14.27
C LYS A 14 9.78 -13.72 -14.41
N GLN A 15 9.30 -14.23 -15.54
CA GLN A 15 9.23 -15.66 -15.83
C GLN A 15 10.53 -16.22 -16.43
N SER A 16 11.50 -15.37 -16.79
CA SER A 16 12.81 -15.87 -17.24
C SER A 16 13.52 -16.64 -16.14
N ASP A 17 14.38 -17.59 -16.52
CA ASP A 17 15.05 -18.47 -15.56
C ASP A 17 15.92 -17.70 -14.57
N VAL A 18 16.64 -16.67 -15.06
CA VAL A 18 17.44 -15.75 -14.23
C VAL A 18 16.58 -15.09 -13.15
N MET A 19 15.42 -14.54 -13.53
CA MET A 19 14.53 -13.84 -12.60
C MET A 19 13.85 -14.82 -11.63
N ARG A 20 13.44 -16.00 -12.11
CA ARG A 20 12.83 -17.04 -11.27
C ARG A 20 13.82 -17.56 -10.23
N PHE A 21 15.05 -17.85 -10.64
CA PHE A 21 16.12 -18.26 -9.74
C PHE A 21 16.37 -17.21 -8.66
N LEU A 22 16.61 -15.95 -9.05
CA LEU A 22 16.85 -14.85 -8.12
C LEU A 22 15.67 -14.65 -7.15
N LEU A 23 14.44 -14.70 -7.63
CA LEU A 23 13.25 -14.57 -6.77
C LEU A 23 13.10 -15.77 -5.83
N ARG A 24 13.48 -16.99 -6.24
CA ARG A 24 13.41 -18.18 -5.38
C ARG A 24 14.36 -18.06 -4.19
N VAL A 25 15.62 -17.69 -4.45
CA VAL A 25 16.64 -17.48 -3.40
C VAL A 25 16.21 -16.36 -2.44
N ARG A 26 15.80 -15.20 -2.97
CA ARG A 26 15.30 -14.08 -2.15
C ARG A 26 14.08 -14.47 -1.32
N CYS A 27 13.18 -15.29 -1.87
CA CYS A 27 11.99 -15.70 -1.14
C CYS A 27 12.32 -16.64 0.02
N TRP A 28 13.36 -17.46 -0.12
CA TRP A 28 13.87 -18.28 0.98
C TRP A 28 14.43 -17.40 2.10
N GLU A 29 15.29 -16.43 1.78
CA GLU A 29 15.84 -15.48 2.76
C GLU A 29 14.71 -14.72 3.50
N LEU A 30 13.75 -14.16 2.76
CA LEU A 30 12.63 -13.41 3.33
C LEU A 30 11.69 -14.25 4.21
N ARG A 31 11.70 -15.58 4.08
CA ARG A 31 10.92 -16.47 4.96
C ARG A 31 11.56 -16.60 6.34
N GLN A 32 12.89 -16.61 6.40
CA GLN A 32 13.66 -16.73 7.64
C GLN A 32 13.59 -15.44 8.47
N LEU A 33 13.45 -14.29 7.81
CA LEU A 33 13.37 -12.99 8.48
C LEU A 33 12.01 -12.73 9.15
N ASN A 34 12.03 -11.82 10.12
CA ASN A 34 10.83 -11.36 10.82
C ASN A 34 9.78 -10.76 9.87
N VAL A 35 8.50 -10.87 10.27
CA VAL A 35 7.34 -10.44 9.47
C VAL A 35 7.46 -9.00 8.98
N ILE A 36 7.96 -8.11 9.84
CA ILE A 36 8.29 -6.72 9.53
C ILE A 36 9.73 -6.50 10.00
N HIS A 37 10.62 -6.13 9.09
CA HIS A 37 12.01 -5.81 9.40
C HIS A 37 12.52 -4.67 8.53
N ARG A 38 13.53 -3.94 9.02
CA ARG A 38 14.17 -2.85 8.28
C ARG A 38 15.12 -3.45 7.23
N ALA A 39 15.07 -2.93 6.01
CA ALA A 39 16.06 -3.22 4.98
C ALA A 39 17.09 -2.09 4.93
N SER A 40 18.37 -2.44 4.83
CA SER A 40 19.46 -1.47 4.70
C SER A 40 19.39 -0.70 3.38
N ARG A 41 19.01 -1.39 2.29
CA ARG A 41 18.91 -0.84 0.94
C ARG A 41 17.66 -1.38 0.22
N PRO A 42 17.12 -0.64 -0.77
CA PRO A 42 16.03 -1.15 -1.62
C PRO A 42 16.50 -2.37 -2.41
N SER A 43 15.74 -3.47 -2.39
CA SER A 43 16.01 -4.63 -3.27
C SER A 43 15.79 -4.31 -4.76
N ARG A 44 15.04 -3.23 -5.04
CA ARG A 44 14.72 -2.73 -6.37
C ARG A 44 14.94 -1.22 -6.47
N PRO A 45 16.19 -0.77 -6.71
CA PRO A 45 16.50 0.66 -6.78
C PRO A 45 15.76 1.37 -7.93
N ASP A 46 15.54 0.70 -9.06
CA ASP A 46 14.74 1.18 -10.19
C ASP A 46 13.33 1.61 -9.75
N LYS A 47 12.66 0.71 -9.02
CA LYS A 47 11.27 0.89 -8.64
C LYS A 47 11.14 1.85 -7.47
N ALA A 48 12.04 1.77 -6.50
CA ALA A 48 12.07 2.67 -5.35
C ALA A 48 12.23 4.12 -5.81
N ARG A 49 13.19 4.40 -6.72
CA ARG A 49 13.42 5.76 -7.24
C ARG A 49 12.21 6.33 -7.96
N ARG A 50 11.53 5.53 -8.79
CA ARG A 50 10.29 5.95 -9.47
C ARG A 50 9.16 6.33 -8.49
N LEU A 51 9.16 5.71 -7.31
CA LEU A 51 8.14 5.94 -6.28
C LEU A 51 8.54 7.03 -5.28
N GLY A 52 9.67 7.71 -5.50
CA GLY A 52 10.11 8.87 -4.73
C GLY A 52 11.19 8.59 -3.70
N TYR A 53 11.76 7.38 -3.64
CA TYR A 53 12.92 7.10 -2.80
C TYR A 53 14.15 7.86 -3.32
N LYS A 54 14.92 8.44 -2.38
CA LYS A 54 16.23 9.02 -2.62
C LYS A 54 17.21 8.43 -1.61
N ALA A 55 18.43 8.13 -2.06
CA ALA A 55 19.49 7.63 -1.20
C ALA A 55 20.13 8.78 -0.44
N LYS A 56 19.42 9.28 0.58
CA LYS A 56 19.91 10.28 1.54
C LYS A 56 19.32 10.00 2.91
N GLN A 57 19.89 10.60 3.94
CA GLN A 57 19.40 10.45 5.30
C GLN A 57 17.93 10.91 5.44
N GLY A 58 17.18 10.22 6.32
CA GLY A 58 15.75 10.42 6.51
C GLY A 58 14.84 9.56 5.63
N TYR A 59 15.35 8.87 4.61
CA TYR A 59 14.61 7.81 3.92
C TYR A 59 14.94 6.44 4.51
N VAL A 60 13.93 5.63 4.78
CA VAL A 60 14.09 4.25 5.23
C VAL A 60 13.19 3.30 4.48
N ILE A 61 13.58 2.02 4.46
CA ILE A 61 12.82 0.96 3.79
C ILE A 61 12.55 -0.14 4.79
N TYR A 62 11.30 -0.58 4.84
CA TYR A 62 10.88 -1.74 5.60
C TYR A 62 10.33 -2.80 4.67
N ARG A 63 10.71 -4.05 4.91
CA ARG A 63 10.14 -5.23 4.28
C ARG A 63 9.03 -5.77 5.16
N VAL A 64 7.93 -6.15 4.53
CA VAL A 64 6.78 -6.74 5.20
C VAL A 64 6.20 -7.88 4.37
N ARG A 65 5.85 -8.98 5.05
CA ARG A 65 5.06 -10.06 4.46
C ARG A 65 3.59 -9.97 4.86
N VAL A 66 2.70 -10.20 3.90
CA VAL A 66 1.25 -10.24 4.09
C VAL A 66 0.71 -11.55 3.55
N ARG A 67 -0.07 -12.27 4.37
CA ARG A 67 -0.65 -13.56 3.99
C ARG A 67 -1.56 -13.40 2.77
N ARG A 68 -1.44 -14.33 1.82
CA ARG A 68 -2.27 -14.46 0.63
C ARG A 68 -3.64 -15.05 1.00
N GLY A 69 -4.60 -14.85 0.11
CA GLY A 69 -5.95 -15.42 0.22
C GLY A 69 -7.04 -14.37 0.43
N GLY A 70 -8.26 -14.86 0.61
CA GLY A 70 -9.43 -14.07 0.97
C GLY A 70 -9.45 -13.69 2.46
N ARG A 71 -10.57 -13.12 2.91
CA ARG A 71 -10.78 -12.78 4.31
C ARG A 71 -11.99 -13.54 4.83
N LYS A 72 -11.78 -14.53 5.68
CA LYS A 72 -12.87 -15.19 6.40
C LYS A 72 -13.59 -14.18 7.30
N LYS A 73 -14.93 -14.23 7.34
CA LYS A 73 -15.73 -13.45 8.31
C LYS A 73 -15.36 -13.90 9.74
N PRO A 74 -15.03 -12.97 10.67
CA PRO A 74 -14.75 -13.34 12.04
C PRO A 74 -16.06 -13.62 12.79
N VAL A 75 -16.57 -14.85 12.68
CA VAL A 75 -17.76 -15.32 13.38
C VAL A 75 -17.47 -16.63 14.08
N ALA A 76 -17.97 -16.78 15.31
CA ALA A 76 -17.82 -18.00 16.10
C ALA A 76 -18.47 -19.17 15.36
N LYS A 77 -17.73 -20.27 15.18
CA LYS A 77 -18.18 -21.51 14.50
C LYS A 77 -18.75 -21.32 13.09
N GLY A 78 -18.56 -20.16 12.45
CA GLY A 78 -19.23 -19.87 11.17
C GLY A 78 -20.71 -19.48 11.29
N ALA A 79 -21.26 -19.39 12.50
CA ALA A 79 -22.66 -19.07 12.73
C ALA A 79 -22.94 -17.58 12.45
N THR A 80 -23.82 -17.33 11.49
CA THR A 80 -24.28 -15.99 11.11
C THR A 80 -25.80 -15.92 11.24
N PHE A 81 -26.30 -14.95 12.00
CA PHE A 81 -27.73 -14.74 12.18
C PHE A 81 -28.31 -13.75 11.15
N GLY A 82 -29.62 -13.82 10.93
CA GLY A 82 -30.37 -12.93 10.04
C GLY A 82 -30.53 -13.47 8.62
N LYS A 83 -30.81 -12.54 7.69
CA LYS A 83 -31.19 -12.86 6.30
C LYS A 83 -30.11 -13.71 5.57
N PRO A 84 -30.51 -14.66 4.71
CA PRO A 84 -29.58 -15.54 3.96
C PRO A 84 -28.44 -14.81 3.22
N THR A 85 -28.70 -13.62 2.68
CA THR A 85 -27.68 -12.79 2.00
C THR A 85 -26.44 -12.48 2.86
N ASN A 86 -26.59 -12.45 4.19
CA ASN A 86 -25.51 -12.11 5.13
C ASN A 86 -24.77 -13.33 5.69
N GLN A 87 -25.15 -14.55 5.27
CA GLN A 87 -24.64 -15.80 5.82
C GLN A 87 -23.31 -16.27 5.20
N GLY A 88 -22.81 -15.59 4.17
CA GLY A 88 -21.51 -15.92 3.56
C GLY A 88 -20.32 -15.69 4.50
N VAL A 89 -19.48 -16.73 4.70
CA VAL A 89 -18.31 -16.68 5.60
C VAL A 89 -16.98 -16.76 4.86
N ASN A 90 -16.82 -17.71 3.93
CA ASN A 90 -15.50 -18.10 3.39
C ASN A 90 -15.07 -17.32 2.13
N GLN A 91 -16.00 -17.06 1.20
CA GLN A 91 -15.68 -16.49 -0.12
C GLN A 91 -15.59 -14.95 -0.13
N LEU A 92 -15.50 -14.33 1.05
CA LEU A 92 -15.39 -12.88 1.18
C LEU A 92 -14.00 -12.39 0.77
N LYS A 93 -13.97 -11.33 -0.04
CA LYS A 93 -12.74 -10.67 -0.50
C LYS A 93 -12.56 -9.37 0.28
N TYR A 94 -11.33 -9.11 0.73
CA TYR A 94 -11.05 -7.86 1.43
C TYR A 94 -11.10 -6.68 0.45
N GLN A 95 -11.75 -5.58 0.84
CA GLN A 95 -11.91 -4.39 -0.02
C GLN A 95 -10.56 -3.73 -0.36
N ARG A 96 -9.61 -3.76 0.58
CA ARG A 96 -8.27 -3.19 0.37
C ARG A 96 -7.33 -4.24 -0.18
N SER A 97 -6.38 -3.80 -1.01
CA SER A 97 -5.34 -4.69 -1.54
C SER A 97 -4.36 -5.11 -0.44
N LEU A 98 -3.72 -6.27 -0.61
CA LEU A 98 -2.67 -6.76 0.29
C LEU A 98 -1.52 -5.76 0.46
N LYS A 99 -1.23 -4.98 -0.60
CA LYS A 99 -0.24 -3.90 -0.58
C LYS A 99 -0.66 -2.75 0.34
N ALA A 100 -1.96 -2.42 0.42
CA ALA A 100 -2.44 -1.41 1.37
C ALA A 100 -2.38 -1.93 2.82
N THR A 101 -2.64 -3.22 3.04
CA THR A 101 -2.45 -3.87 4.35
C THR A 101 -0.97 -3.86 4.76
N ALA A 102 -0.05 -4.08 3.82
CA ALA A 102 1.39 -3.97 4.05
C ALA A 102 1.79 -2.55 4.51
N GLU A 103 1.35 -1.52 3.79
CA GLU A 103 1.60 -0.12 4.16
C GLU A 103 1.08 0.20 5.56
N GLU A 104 -0.14 -0.25 5.90
CA GLU A 104 -0.74 -0.01 7.22
C GLU A 104 -0.02 -0.75 8.36
N ARG A 105 0.37 -2.02 8.16
CA ARG A 105 1.14 -2.78 9.16
C ARG A 105 2.46 -2.09 9.49
N VAL A 106 3.17 -1.62 8.46
CA VAL A 106 4.44 -0.90 8.65
C VAL A 106 4.22 0.47 9.27
N GLY A 107 3.20 1.22 8.82
CA GLY A 107 2.85 2.52 9.39
C GLY A 107 2.48 2.45 10.88
N ARG A 108 1.81 1.37 11.31
CA ARG A 108 1.55 1.13 12.75
C ARG A 108 2.81 0.77 13.52
N ARG A 109 3.71 -0.06 12.96
CA ARG A 109 4.97 -0.45 13.60
C ARG A 109 5.95 0.72 13.73
N CYS A 110 5.95 1.63 12.75
CA CYS A 110 6.84 2.78 12.67
C CYS A 110 6.03 4.09 12.75
N ALA A 111 5.30 4.29 13.84
CA ALA A 111 4.31 5.36 13.97
C ALA A 111 4.88 6.79 13.86
N ASN A 112 6.16 6.97 14.22
CA ASN A 112 6.88 8.23 14.09
C ASN A 112 7.25 8.58 12.63
N LEU A 113 7.29 7.59 11.74
CA LEU A 113 7.63 7.78 10.34
C LEU A 113 6.40 8.05 9.46
N ARG A 114 6.65 8.53 8.24
CA ARG A 114 5.62 8.78 7.23
C ARG A 114 5.74 7.80 6.08
N VAL A 115 4.69 7.02 5.83
CA VAL A 115 4.62 6.15 4.64
C VAL A 115 4.53 7.02 3.38
N LEU A 116 5.52 6.91 2.50
CA LEU A 116 5.53 7.60 1.21
C LEU A 116 4.79 6.77 0.16
N ASN A 117 5.28 5.56 -0.10
CA ASN A 117 4.76 4.61 -1.08
C ASN A 117 5.26 3.20 -0.77
N SER A 118 4.86 2.21 -1.56
CA SER A 118 5.38 0.84 -1.46
C SER A 118 5.44 0.15 -2.82
N TYR A 119 6.14 -0.98 -2.91
CA TYR A 119 6.19 -1.82 -4.11
C TYR A 119 6.31 -3.30 -3.78
N TRP A 120 5.89 -4.13 -4.73
CA TRP A 120 6.02 -5.58 -4.66
C TRP A 120 7.47 -5.99 -4.88
N VAL A 121 7.94 -6.94 -4.08
CA VAL A 121 9.30 -7.49 -4.17
C VAL A 121 9.26 -8.97 -4.54
N ASN A 122 8.41 -9.75 -3.88
CA ASN A 122 8.35 -11.19 -4.08
C ASN A 122 7.01 -11.80 -3.65
N GLN A 123 6.78 -13.07 -3.96
CA GLN A 123 5.64 -13.84 -3.44
C GLN A 123 5.95 -15.34 -3.41
N ASP A 124 5.43 -16.03 -2.40
CA ASP A 124 5.35 -17.50 -2.36
C ASP A 124 3.88 -17.93 -2.34
N SER A 125 3.58 -19.20 -2.10
CA SER A 125 2.21 -19.73 -2.02
C SER A 125 1.38 -19.09 -0.91
N THR A 126 1.99 -18.75 0.22
CA THR A 126 1.31 -18.32 1.45
C THR A 126 1.35 -16.80 1.68
N TYR A 127 2.35 -16.11 1.17
CA TYR A 127 2.67 -14.71 1.46
C TYR A 127 3.01 -13.90 0.20
N LYS A 128 2.76 -12.59 0.28
CA LYS A 128 3.31 -11.58 -0.62
C LYS A 128 4.21 -10.66 0.17
N TYR A 129 5.34 -10.31 -0.43
CA TYR A 129 6.38 -9.48 0.17
C TYR A 129 6.38 -8.10 -0.50
N TYR A 130 6.41 -7.07 0.33
CA TYR A 130 6.44 -5.68 -0.10
C TYR A 130 7.56 -4.94 0.60
N GLU A 131 8.15 -3.98 -0.11
CA GLU A 131 8.99 -2.94 0.48
C GLU A 131 8.18 -1.65 0.57
N VAL A 132 8.13 -1.08 1.78
CA VAL A 132 7.46 0.17 2.10
C VAL A 132 8.54 1.23 2.30
N ILE A 133 8.42 2.33 1.54
CA ILE A 133 9.28 3.49 1.64
C ILE A 133 8.69 4.40 2.71
N LEU A 134 9.46 4.68 3.74
CA LEU A 134 9.12 5.65 4.77
C LEU A 134 10.10 6.82 4.77
N VAL A 135 9.61 7.92 5.32
CA VAL A 135 10.36 9.16 5.49
C VAL A 135 10.26 9.57 6.94
N ASP A 136 11.39 9.96 7.52
CA ASP A 136 11.45 10.58 8.84
C ASP A 136 11.16 12.09 8.73
N PRO A 137 10.02 12.58 9.27
CA PRO A 137 9.68 14.00 9.19
C PRO A 137 10.52 14.89 10.14
N GLN A 138 11.23 14.32 11.11
CA GLN A 138 12.07 15.05 12.06
C GLN A 138 13.48 15.29 11.51
N HIS A 139 13.91 14.51 10.52
CA HIS A 139 15.25 14.60 9.96
C HIS A 139 15.49 15.89 9.15
N LYS A 140 16.58 16.63 9.44
CA LYS A 140 16.95 17.90 8.77
C LYS A 140 16.97 17.79 7.24
N ALA A 141 17.59 16.74 6.71
CA ALA A 141 17.67 16.49 5.26
C ALA A 141 16.31 16.30 4.55
N ILE A 142 15.24 15.99 5.28
CA ILE A 142 13.87 15.91 4.75
C ILE A 142 13.18 17.26 4.86
N ARG A 143 13.34 17.94 6.00
CA ARG A 143 12.70 19.24 6.26
C ARG A 143 13.19 20.33 5.30
N ILE A 144 14.47 20.33 4.97
CA ILE A 144 15.09 21.32 4.09
C ILE A 144 14.77 21.06 2.61
N ASP A 145 14.55 19.80 2.20
CA ASP A 145 14.35 19.49 0.77
C ASP A 145 12.94 19.86 0.30
N PRO A 146 12.79 20.87 -0.57
CA PRO A 146 11.49 21.37 -1.01
C PRO A 146 10.68 20.33 -1.81
N ARG A 147 11.31 19.27 -2.32
CA ARG A 147 10.63 18.22 -3.10
C ARG A 147 9.83 17.25 -2.23
N ILE A 148 10.20 17.10 -0.95
CA ILE A 148 9.59 16.13 -0.04
C ILE A 148 9.07 16.77 1.25
N ASN A 149 9.48 17.99 1.60
CA ASN A 149 9.11 18.66 2.86
C ASN A 149 7.59 18.73 3.10
N TRP A 150 6.77 18.69 2.04
CA TRP A 150 5.31 18.59 2.16
C TRP A 150 4.88 17.46 3.10
N ILE A 151 5.59 16.31 3.11
CA ILE A 151 5.22 15.15 3.93
C ILE A 151 5.37 15.38 5.44
N VAL A 152 6.13 16.42 5.82
CA VAL A 152 6.40 16.81 7.21
C VAL A 152 5.15 17.42 7.85
N ASN A 153 4.30 18.10 7.05
CA ASN A 153 3.13 18.80 7.58
C ASN A 153 2.18 17.85 8.32
N PRO A 154 1.53 18.32 9.41
CA PRO A 154 0.67 17.48 10.25
C PRO A 154 -0.54 16.90 9.50
N VAL A 155 -0.97 17.51 8.39
CA VAL A 155 -2.06 16.95 7.56
C VAL A 155 -1.68 15.62 6.90
N HIS A 156 -0.39 15.26 6.85
CA HIS A 156 0.14 14.04 6.25
C HIS A 156 0.45 12.92 7.26
N LYS A 157 0.01 13.01 8.52
CA LYS A 157 0.08 11.87 9.46
C LYS A 157 -0.75 10.67 8.96
N HIS A 158 -0.25 9.45 9.12
CA HIS A 158 -0.98 8.21 8.82
C HIS A 158 -1.75 8.19 7.49
N ARG A 159 -1.09 8.55 6.39
CA ARG A 159 -1.68 8.56 5.04
C ARG A 159 -2.13 7.16 4.61
N GLU A 160 -1.41 6.13 5.04
CA GLU A 160 -1.69 4.71 4.83
C GLU A 160 -3.03 4.28 5.45
N SER A 161 -3.32 4.74 6.67
CA SER A 161 -4.58 4.45 7.37
C SER A 161 -5.78 5.14 6.73
N ARG A 162 -5.56 6.36 6.19
CA ARG A 162 -6.59 7.14 5.47
C ARG A 162 -6.73 6.76 3.99
N GLY A 163 -5.91 5.83 3.49
CA GLY A 163 -5.91 5.41 2.08
C GLY A 163 -5.52 6.53 1.12
N LEU A 164 -4.57 7.38 1.49
CA LEU A 164 -4.04 8.50 0.69
C LEU A 164 -2.73 8.15 -0.05
N THR A 165 -2.16 6.97 0.20
CA THR A 165 -1.08 6.41 -0.61
C THR A 165 -1.57 6.07 -2.02
N ALA A 166 -0.66 5.87 -2.97
CA ALA A 166 -1.02 5.48 -4.34
C ALA A 166 -1.88 4.20 -4.36
N THR A 167 -1.53 3.23 -3.50
CA THR A 167 -2.27 1.98 -3.32
C THR A 167 -3.67 2.21 -2.75
N GLY A 168 -3.79 3.06 -1.73
CA GLY A 168 -5.06 3.41 -1.10
C GLY A 168 -6.00 4.14 -2.08
N LYS A 169 -5.48 5.13 -2.82
CA LYS A 169 -6.26 5.87 -3.84
C LYS A 169 -6.81 4.93 -4.91
N LYS A 170 -6.01 3.96 -5.39
CA LYS A 170 -6.45 2.94 -6.35
C LYS A 170 -7.58 2.07 -5.78
N SER A 171 -7.43 1.57 -4.55
CA SER A 171 -8.46 0.74 -3.89
C SER A 171 -9.77 1.49 -3.64
N ARG A 172 -9.71 2.80 -3.41
CA ARG A 172 -10.88 3.68 -3.26
C ARG A 172 -11.59 3.99 -4.58
N GLY A 173 -11.04 3.57 -5.71
CA GLY A 173 -11.58 3.90 -7.03
C GLY A 173 -11.54 5.40 -7.33
N LEU A 174 -10.50 6.11 -6.86
CA LEU A 174 -10.33 7.53 -7.16
C LEU A 174 -9.65 7.68 -8.53
N ASN A 175 -10.42 8.11 -9.53
CA ASN A 175 -9.93 8.42 -10.86
C ASN A 175 -10.88 9.40 -11.57
N LYS A 176 -10.58 9.74 -12.83
CA LYS A 176 -11.36 10.68 -13.67
C LYS A 176 -12.20 9.93 -14.70
N GLY A 177 -13.30 10.55 -15.15
CA GLY A 177 -14.20 10.02 -16.18
C GLY A 177 -15.51 9.45 -15.64
N HIS A 178 -16.45 9.13 -16.55
CA HIS A 178 -17.83 8.75 -16.24
C HIS A 178 -17.95 7.54 -15.28
N ARG A 179 -17.00 6.60 -15.32
CA ARG A 179 -16.95 5.42 -14.43
C ARG A 179 -16.69 5.76 -12.95
N TYR A 180 -16.30 6.99 -12.64
CA TYR A 180 -15.89 7.41 -11.29
C TYR A 180 -16.79 8.48 -10.66
N ASN A 181 -17.95 8.77 -11.27
CA ASN A 181 -18.89 9.77 -10.79
C ASN A 181 -19.32 9.53 -9.32
N LYS A 182 -19.45 8.26 -8.92
CA LYS A 182 -19.83 7.85 -7.55
C LYS A 182 -18.66 7.76 -6.57
N THR A 183 -17.41 7.97 -7.01
CA THR A 183 -16.21 7.77 -6.17
C THR A 183 -15.25 8.94 -6.15
N LYS A 184 -15.33 9.90 -7.09
CA LYS A 184 -14.38 11.03 -7.28
C LYS A 184 -14.00 11.78 -5.99
N ALA A 185 -14.98 12.12 -5.15
CA ALA A 185 -14.77 12.83 -3.87
C ALA A 185 -14.76 11.88 -2.65
N GLY A 186 -14.83 10.57 -2.88
CA GLY A 186 -15.04 9.51 -1.89
C GLY A 186 -16.48 8.99 -1.90
N ARG A 187 -16.64 7.66 -2.01
CA ARG A 187 -17.94 6.98 -2.13
C ARG A 187 -18.99 7.45 -1.11
N ARG A 188 -18.61 7.52 0.17
CA ARG A 188 -19.53 7.96 1.24
C ARG A 188 -19.88 9.44 1.15
N LYS A 189 -18.93 10.31 0.79
CA LYS A 189 -19.18 11.75 0.60
C LYS A 189 -20.16 12.00 -0.55
N THR A 190 -19.93 11.34 -1.68
CA THR A 190 -20.83 11.45 -2.85
C THR A 190 -22.22 10.89 -2.54
N TRP A 191 -22.29 9.74 -1.87
CA TRP A 191 -23.57 9.16 -1.46
C TRP A 191 -24.34 10.11 -0.52
N LYS A 192 -23.68 10.65 0.52
CA LYS A 192 -24.32 11.60 1.45
C LYS A 192 -24.90 12.78 0.70
N ARG A 193 -24.13 13.41 -0.20
CA ARG A 193 -24.60 14.56 -1.00
C ARG A 193 -25.88 14.25 -1.78
N HIS A 194 -25.99 13.08 -2.41
CA HIS A 194 -27.17 12.73 -3.21
C HIS A 194 -28.39 12.35 -2.39
N ASN A 195 -28.19 11.93 -1.13
CA ASN A 195 -29.27 11.50 -0.23
C ASN A 195 -29.54 12.56 0.86
N THR A 196 -28.92 13.73 0.79
CA THR A 196 -29.19 14.84 1.71
C THR A 196 -30.35 15.65 1.15
N LEU A 197 -31.45 15.72 1.88
CA LEU A 197 -32.55 16.63 1.56
C LEU A 197 -32.07 18.07 1.71
N SER A 198 -32.19 18.87 0.64
CA SER A 198 -31.83 20.29 0.65
C SER A 198 -33.11 21.12 0.78
N LEU A 199 -33.30 21.74 1.94
CA LEU A 199 -34.42 22.65 2.20
C LEU A 199 -33.88 24.08 2.21
N TRP A 200 -34.16 24.82 1.13
CA TRP A 200 -33.80 26.23 1.04
C TRP A 200 -34.81 27.08 1.80
N ARG A 201 -34.35 28.22 2.31
CA ARG A 201 -35.20 29.18 3.07
C ARG A 201 -36.38 29.68 2.22
N TYR A 202 -36.13 29.89 0.94
CA TYR A 202 -37.12 30.22 -0.08
C TYR A 202 -37.02 29.15 -1.17
N ARG A 203 -38.17 28.64 -1.63
CA ARG A 203 -38.24 27.64 -2.70
C ARG A 203 -38.35 28.31 -4.05
#